data_AF-A0A9P7GFZ1-F1
#
_entry.id   AF-A0A9P7GFZ1-F1
#
_cell.length_a   1.000
_cell.length_b   1.000
_cell.length_c   1.000
_cell.angle_alpha   90.00
_cell.angle_beta   90.00
_cell.angle_gamma   90.00
#
_symmetry.space_group_name_H-M   'P 1'
#
loop_
_entity.id
_entity.type
_entity.pdbx_description
1 polymer ?
#
loop_
_entity_poly.entity_id
_entity_poly.type
_entity_poly.pdbx_seq_one_letter_code
_entity_poly.pdbx_strand_id
1 'polypeptide(L)'
;MYAGALGDNAVERYAMFLVSLELTADTTERRLALTRARDHGLDMDRVAVATAERTIDKAFELLPLLKGPLPSIIALQPPPSDPELFLLRSIEWTTYNDSTYATALEQANVILRYFLGAGRVSLAQTLLDMLPVELAAIGEPEERATEYLHYRQFFVIWETLERVVECQALEVAHMNRETRLAWMKDYRGVIDQAHDQITKLLTSEWLVTDVETPGGDRRRRELIRIRQMYIPELIIRLHSLLVVSRHHIPENLKRALQLANTVADSRYKLYEDFVNEEGRRLGDYLGAVRQAILAGLENGGSDPFRVVAV
;
A
#
# COMPACT_ATOMS: atom_id res chain seq x y z
N MET A 1 41.48 7.13 18.45
CA MET A 1 40.88 5.92 17.84
C MET A 1 40.21 4.99 18.87
N TYR A 2 40.68 4.86 20.12
CA TYR A 2 40.05 3.97 21.13
C TYR A 2 38.82 4.53 21.87
N ALA A 3 38.71 5.85 22.08
CA ALA A 3 37.56 6.44 22.79
C ALA A 3 36.24 6.36 21.99
N GLY A 4 36.32 6.40 20.64
CA GLY A 4 35.15 6.21 19.78
C GLY A 4 34.61 4.78 19.82
N ALA A 5 35.49 3.77 19.84
CA ALA A 5 35.11 2.36 19.90
C ALA A 5 34.43 1.95 21.22
N LEU A 6 34.74 2.64 22.33
CA LEU A 6 34.04 2.46 23.61
C LEU A 6 32.62 3.05 23.58
N GLY A 7 32.45 4.22 22.93
CA GLY A 7 31.15 4.87 22.76
C GLY A 7 30.22 4.09 21.84
N ASP A 8 30.73 3.61 20.70
CA ASP A 8 29.94 2.79 19.77
C ASP A 8 29.47 1.49 20.44
N ASN A 9 30.36 0.78 21.15
CA ASN A 9 30.00 -0.43 21.90
C ASN A 9 28.94 -0.17 22.99
N ALA A 10 28.91 1.04 23.58
CA ALA A 10 27.89 1.40 24.57
C ALA A 10 26.50 1.65 23.93
N VAL A 11 26.46 2.32 22.77
CA VAL A 11 25.21 2.49 21.98
C VAL A 11 24.64 1.13 21.60
N GLU A 12 25.48 0.23 21.08
CA GLU A 12 25.03 -1.08 20.62
C GLU A 12 24.47 -1.95 21.76
N ARG A 13 25.10 -1.90 22.94
CA ARG A 13 24.60 -2.62 24.12
C ARG A 13 23.30 -2.06 24.65
N TYR A 14 23.15 -0.73 24.65
CA TYR A 14 21.91 -0.10 25.08
C TYR A 14 20.77 -0.40 24.09
N ALA A 15 21.05 -0.37 22.79
CA ALA A 15 20.12 -0.78 21.76
C ALA A 15 19.67 -2.23 21.93
N MET A 16 20.60 -3.16 22.21
CA MET A 16 20.23 -4.56 22.52
C MET A 16 19.32 -4.69 23.74
N PHE A 17 19.54 -3.89 24.79
CA PHE A 17 18.65 -3.83 25.93
C PHE A 17 17.24 -3.35 25.52
N LEU A 18 17.13 -2.27 24.73
CA LEU A 18 15.84 -1.78 24.25
C LEU A 18 15.12 -2.79 23.35
N VAL A 19 15.84 -3.48 22.48
CA VAL A 19 15.32 -4.58 21.64
C VAL A 19 14.79 -5.73 22.51
N SER A 20 15.43 -6.01 23.64
CA SER A 20 15.01 -7.08 24.56
C SER A 20 13.70 -6.79 25.31
N LEU A 21 13.18 -5.55 25.24
CA LEU A 21 11.85 -5.22 25.74
C LEU A 21 10.72 -5.81 24.88
N GLU A 22 11.04 -6.26 23.65
CA GLU A 22 10.13 -6.93 22.73
C GLU A 22 8.74 -6.25 22.67
N LEU A 23 7.65 -7.02 22.75
CA LEU A 23 6.28 -6.50 22.76
C LEU A 23 5.76 -6.21 24.17
N THR A 24 6.52 -6.50 25.22
CA THR A 24 6.04 -6.37 26.61
C THR A 24 5.96 -4.91 27.05
N ALA A 25 6.81 -4.04 26.49
CA ALA A 25 6.80 -2.62 26.80
C ALA A 25 5.82 -1.84 25.92
N ASP A 26 5.02 -0.96 26.53
CA ASP A 26 4.15 -0.04 25.79
C ASP A 26 4.93 1.15 25.17
N THR A 27 4.26 1.96 24.37
CA THR A 27 4.88 3.12 23.70
C THR A 27 5.46 4.14 24.68
N THR A 28 4.82 4.32 25.85
CA THR A 28 5.28 5.25 26.89
C THR A 28 6.54 4.73 27.58
N GLU A 29 6.56 3.44 27.90
CA GLU A 29 7.69 2.76 28.52
C GLU A 29 8.92 2.74 27.60
N ARG A 30 8.72 2.45 26.31
CA ARG A 30 9.78 2.51 25.30
C ARG A 30 10.37 3.91 25.17
N ARG A 31 9.51 4.93 25.13
CA ARG A 31 9.93 6.34 25.09
C ARG A 31 10.72 6.73 26.34
N LEU A 32 10.27 6.32 27.52
CA LEU A 32 10.98 6.58 28.78
C LEU A 32 12.34 5.87 28.78
N ALA A 33 12.39 4.61 28.33
CA ALA A 33 13.62 3.85 28.24
C ALA A 33 14.61 4.49 27.27
N LEU A 34 14.17 4.95 26.09
CA LEU A 34 15.03 5.68 25.16
C LEU A 34 15.55 6.99 25.76
N THR A 35 14.70 7.73 26.48
CA THR A 35 15.10 9.01 27.10
C THR A 35 16.19 8.83 28.15
N ARG A 36 16.17 7.71 28.89
CA ARG A 36 17.20 7.35 29.89
C ARG A 36 18.58 7.12 29.27
N ALA A 37 18.70 6.91 27.96
CA ALA A 37 20.00 6.84 27.29
C ALA A 37 20.83 8.11 27.55
N ARG A 38 20.16 9.28 27.63
CA ARG A 38 20.81 10.56 27.94
C ARG A 38 21.43 10.60 29.33
N ASP A 39 20.78 9.96 30.31
CA ASP A 39 21.27 9.89 31.69
C ASP A 39 22.58 9.09 31.78
N HIS A 40 22.82 8.22 30.80
CA HIS A 40 24.06 7.46 30.63
C HIS A 40 25.08 8.13 29.70
N GLY A 41 24.83 9.38 29.29
CA GLY A 41 25.71 10.13 28.37
C GLY A 41 25.71 9.61 26.93
N LEU A 42 24.70 8.83 26.54
CA LEU A 42 24.58 8.29 25.18
C LEU A 42 23.82 9.27 24.28
N ASP A 43 24.17 9.23 22.99
CA ASP A 43 23.42 9.91 21.94
C ASP A 43 22.11 9.18 21.68
N MET A 44 21.01 9.83 22.06
CA MET A 44 19.66 9.28 21.96
C MET A 44 19.27 8.95 20.52
N ASP A 45 19.67 9.78 19.55
CA ASP A 45 19.30 9.59 18.15
C ASP A 45 20.03 8.37 17.58
N ARG A 46 21.32 8.22 17.90
CA ARG A 46 22.09 7.01 17.55
C ARG A 46 21.53 5.74 18.19
N VAL A 47 21.12 5.83 19.46
CA VAL A 47 20.50 4.69 20.16
C VAL A 47 19.16 4.33 19.53
N ALA A 48 18.32 5.30 19.19
CA ALA A 48 17.04 5.08 18.51
C ALA A 48 17.23 4.35 17.17
N VAL A 49 18.12 4.87 16.32
CA VAL A 49 18.43 4.26 15.02
C VAL A 49 18.94 2.83 15.18
N ALA A 50 19.95 2.62 16.04
CA ALA A 50 20.54 1.31 16.29
C ALA A 50 19.55 0.29 16.91
N THR A 51 18.57 0.77 17.67
CA THR A 51 17.49 -0.06 18.25
C THR A 51 16.50 -0.46 17.17
N ALA A 52 16.08 0.49 16.33
CA ALA A 52 15.15 0.25 15.25
C ALA A 52 15.71 -0.75 14.22
N GLU A 53 16.94 -0.55 13.76
CA GLU A 53 17.62 -1.44 12.81
C GLU A 53 17.68 -2.88 13.35
N ARG A 54 18.11 -3.07 14.59
CA ARG A 54 18.14 -4.40 15.22
C ARG A 54 16.77 -5.02 15.41
N THR A 55 15.77 -4.22 15.74
CA THR A 55 14.39 -4.70 15.87
C THR A 55 13.91 -5.24 14.52
N ILE A 56 14.17 -4.51 13.44
CA ILE A 56 13.83 -4.90 12.06
C ILE A 56 14.57 -6.19 11.67
N ASP A 57 15.89 -6.25 11.90
CA ASP A 57 16.70 -7.42 11.56
C ASP A 57 16.21 -8.67 12.30
N LYS A 58 16.03 -8.57 13.62
CA LYS A 58 15.50 -9.67 14.45
C LYS A 58 14.09 -10.07 14.03
N ALA A 59 13.24 -9.12 13.64
CA ALA A 59 11.92 -9.45 13.12
C ALA A 59 12.01 -10.23 11.80
N PHE A 60 12.88 -9.82 10.86
CA PHE A 60 13.07 -10.51 9.60
C PHE A 60 13.71 -11.91 9.72
N GLU A 61 14.44 -12.19 10.80
CA GLU A 61 14.90 -13.55 11.12
C GLU A 61 13.73 -14.49 11.44
N LEU A 62 12.63 -13.96 12.00
CA LEU A 62 11.46 -14.72 12.43
C LEU A 62 10.35 -14.75 11.36
N LEU A 63 10.30 -13.74 10.51
CA LEU A 63 9.27 -13.57 9.49
C LEU A 63 9.54 -14.46 8.27
N PRO A 64 8.47 -14.97 7.61
CA PRO A 64 8.62 -15.76 6.41
C PRO A 64 9.21 -14.93 5.26
N LEU A 65 10.10 -15.56 4.49
CA LEU A 65 10.61 -14.95 3.26
C LEU A 65 9.48 -14.82 2.23
N LEU A 66 9.41 -13.67 1.58
CA LEU A 66 8.44 -13.39 0.51
C LEU A 66 8.88 -14.06 -0.80
N LYS A 67 8.69 -15.38 -0.88
CA LYS A 67 9.00 -16.21 -2.05
C LYS A 67 7.80 -17.07 -2.42
N GLY A 68 7.70 -17.40 -3.70
CA GLY A 68 6.65 -18.26 -4.23
C GLY A 68 5.31 -17.53 -4.40
N PRO A 69 4.18 -18.24 -4.24
CA PRO A 69 2.82 -17.76 -4.50
C PRO A 69 2.54 -16.33 -4.07
N LEU A 70 1.75 -15.60 -4.85
CA LEU A 70 1.20 -14.34 -4.35
C LEU A 70 0.07 -14.66 -3.36
N PRO A 71 0.06 -14.07 -2.15
CA PRO A 71 -1.02 -14.30 -1.20
C PRO A 71 -2.32 -13.69 -1.71
N SER A 72 -3.45 -14.25 -1.26
CA SER A 72 -4.75 -13.62 -1.51
C SER A 72 -4.87 -12.32 -0.70
N ILE A 73 -5.24 -11.23 -1.37
CA ILE A 73 -5.48 -9.90 -0.78
C ILE A 73 -6.98 -9.57 -0.62
N ILE A 74 -7.85 -10.50 -1.02
CA ILE A 74 -9.32 -10.38 -0.94
C ILE A 74 -9.86 -11.15 0.26
N ALA A 75 -9.14 -12.21 0.67
CA ALA A 75 -9.51 -12.99 1.85
C ALA A 75 -9.34 -12.16 3.14
N LEU A 76 -10.12 -12.52 4.16
CA LEU A 76 -9.96 -11.98 5.50
C LEU A 76 -8.53 -12.25 5.98
N GLN A 77 -7.80 -11.17 6.33
CA GLN A 77 -6.44 -11.29 6.84
C GLN A 77 -6.46 -11.92 8.24
N PRO A 78 -5.56 -12.86 8.54
CA PRO A 78 -5.41 -13.37 9.90
C PRO A 78 -4.98 -12.26 10.86
N PRO A 79 -5.15 -12.44 12.17
CA PRO A 79 -4.62 -11.50 13.15
C PRO A 79 -3.10 -11.33 12.98
N PRO A 80 -2.52 -10.18 13.38
CA PRO A 80 -1.07 -10.00 13.39
C PRO A 80 -0.38 -11.02 14.29
N SER A 81 0.70 -11.61 13.78
CA SER A 81 1.62 -12.43 14.58
C SER A 81 2.57 -11.55 15.38
N ASP A 82 3.18 -12.11 16.44
CA ASP A 82 4.13 -11.38 17.27
C ASP A 82 5.33 -10.83 16.46
N PRO A 83 5.96 -11.56 15.52
CA PRO A 83 7.01 -11.00 14.68
C PRO A 83 6.55 -9.84 13.78
N GLU A 84 5.31 -9.88 13.29
CA GLU A 84 4.73 -8.79 12.49
C GLU A 84 4.48 -7.55 13.35
N LEU A 85 3.94 -7.72 14.56
CA LEU A 85 3.79 -6.61 15.51
C LEU A 85 5.15 -6.06 15.94
N PHE A 86 6.14 -6.93 16.10
CA PHE A 86 7.49 -6.53 16.48
C PHE A 86 8.15 -5.71 15.37
N LEU A 87 8.00 -6.10 14.10
CA LEU A 87 8.42 -5.31 12.94
C LEU A 87 7.64 -3.99 12.86
N LEU A 88 6.31 -4.02 12.99
CA LEU A 88 5.45 -2.83 12.93
C LEU A 88 5.91 -1.78 13.95
N ARG A 89 6.12 -2.21 15.19
CA ARG A 89 6.48 -1.32 16.30
C ARG A 89 7.95 -0.92 16.31
N SER A 90 8.80 -1.38 15.38
CA SER A 90 10.18 -0.91 15.28
C SER A 90 10.25 0.57 14.93
N ILE A 91 9.24 1.07 14.20
CA ILE A 91 9.16 2.45 13.73
C ILE A 91 9.05 3.46 14.89
N GLU A 92 8.50 3.03 16.03
CA GLU A 92 8.30 3.86 17.23
C GLU A 92 9.63 4.45 17.74
N TRP A 93 10.76 3.77 17.50
CA TRP A 93 12.08 4.20 17.96
C TRP A 93 12.59 5.43 17.19
N THR A 94 12.29 5.53 15.89
CA THR A 94 12.80 6.61 15.00
C THR A 94 11.76 7.67 14.68
N THR A 95 10.51 7.51 15.12
CA THR A 95 9.48 8.57 15.01
C THR A 95 9.38 9.43 16.25
N TYR A 96 10.24 9.18 17.25
CA TYR A 96 10.22 9.95 18.50
C TYR A 96 10.74 11.38 18.35
N ASN A 97 11.74 11.58 17.49
CA ASN A 97 12.41 12.87 17.31
C ASN A 97 12.61 13.16 15.82
N ASP A 98 12.31 14.39 15.42
CA ASP A 98 12.39 14.85 14.03
C ASP A 98 13.78 14.65 13.41
N SER A 99 14.85 14.69 14.23
CA SER A 99 16.23 14.44 13.78
C SER A 99 16.43 13.03 13.19
N THR A 100 15.56 12.08 13.52
CA THR A 100 15.61 10.69 13.06
C THR A 100 14.62 10.38 11.94
N TYR A 101 13.85 11.36 11.46
CA TYR A 101 12.82 11.13 10.43
C TYR A 101 13.37 10.68 9.08
N ALA A 102 14.59 11.08 8.72
CA ALA A 102 15.23 10.57 7.51
C ALA A 102 15.42 9.05 7.57
N THR A 103 15.80 8.52 8.74
CA THR A 103 15.90 7.07 8.98
C THR A 103 14.53 6.43 9.11
N ALA A 104 13.57 7.09 9.79
CA ALA A 104 12.21 6.59 9.90
C ALA A 104 11.55 6.40 8.53
N LEU A 105 11.78 7.32 7.58
CA LEU A 105 11.31 7.21 6.20
C LEU A 105 11.88 5.97 5.49
N GLU A 106 13.19 5.74 5.62
CA GLU A 106 13.84 4.55 5.06
C GLU A 106 13.25 3.26 5.64
N GLN A 107 13.12 3.20 6.96
CA GLN A 107 12.58 2.03 7.65
C GLN A 107 11.09 1.81 7.35
N ALA A 108 10.30 2.88 7.27
CA ALA A 108 8.90 2.81 6.86
C ALA A 108 8.76 2.16 5.49
N ASN A 109 9.58 2.55 4.50
CA ASN A 109 9.57 1.92 3.17
C ASN A 109 9.94 0.43 3.24
N VAL A 110 10.95 0.05 4.05
CA VAL A 110 11.32 -1.36 4.25
C VAL A 110 10.14 -2.17 4.81
N ILE A 111 9.47 -1.65 5.84
CA ILE A 111 8.37 -2.35 6.51
C ILE A 111 7.12 -2.40 5.61
N LEU A 112 6.80 -1.30 4.91
CA LEU A 112 5.70 -1.23 3.95
C LEU A 112 5.89 -2.21 2.80
N ARG A 113 7.12 -2.31 2.25
CA ARG A 113 7.45 -3.32 1.24
C ARG A 113 7.13 -4.72 1.71
N TYR A 114 7.54 -5.05 2.95
CA TYR A 114 7.28 -6.36 3.52
C TYR A 114 5.78 -6.62 3.70
N PHE A 115 5.05 -5.73 4.39
CA PHE A 115 3.63 -5.95 4.65
C PHE A 115 2.79 -6.03 3.38
N LEU A 116 3.00 -5.13 2.42
CA LEU A 116 2.28 -5.19 1.14
C LEU A 116 2.68 -6.43 0.34
N GLY A 117 3.98 -6.78 0.27
CA GLY A 117 4.43 -7.99 -0.41
C GLY A 117 3.95 -9.30 0.25
N ALA A 118 3.60 -9.26 1.54
CA ALA A 118 2.98 -10.34 2.29
C ALA A 118 1.44 -10.33 2.23
N GLY A 119 0.83 -9.33 1.59
CA GLY A 119 -0.62 -9.17 1.53
C GLY A 119 -1.25 -8.64 2.83
N ARG A 120 -0.46 -8.15 3.77
CA ARG A 120 -0.88 -7.60 5.07
C ARG A 120 -1.25 -6.12 4.96
N VAL A 121 -2.29 -5.82 4.16
CA VAL A 121 -2.74 -4.44 3.90
C VAL A 121 -3.12 -3.69 5.18
N SER A 122 -3.79 -4.36 6.13
CA SER A 122 -4.19 -3.75 7.40
C SER A 122 -2.99 -3.27 8.23
N LEU A 123 -1.94 -4.09 8.31
CA LEU A 123 -0.70 -3.74 9.02
C LEU A 123 0.06 -2.60 8.32
N ALA A 124 0.08 -2.60 6.99
CA ALA A 124 0.66 -1.51 6.22
C ALA A 124 -0.11 -0.18 6.43
N GLN A 125 -1.44 -0.23 6.54
CA GLN A 125 -2.26 0.94 6.88
C GLN A 125 -1.96 1.43 8.30
N THR A 126 -1.96 0.51 9.28
CA THR A 126 -1.61 0.84 10.67
C THR A 126 -0.23 1.47 10.77
N LEU A 127 0.75 1.00 9.98
CA LEU A 127 2.06 1.63 9.91
C LEU A 127 1.96 3.09 9.46
N LEU A 128 1.27 3.36 8.35
CA LEU A 128 1.11 4.74 7.86
C LEU A 128 0.42 5.66 8.88
N ASP A 129 -0.57 5.15 9.60
CA ASP A 129 -1.29 5.92 10.63
C ASP A 129 -0.40 6.29 11.83
N MET A 130 0.67 5.52 12.09
CA MET A 130 1.66 5.81 13.12
C MET A 130 2.74 6.80 12.67
N LEU A 131 2.88 7.08 11.37
CA LEU A 131 3.96 7.92 10.86
C LEU A 131 3.67 9.41 11.05
N PRO A 132 4.66 10.20 11.46
CA PRO A 132 4.54 11.66 11.50
C PRO A 132 4.22 12.23 10.11
N VAL A 133 3.37 13.25 10.05
CA VAL A 133 2.94 13.87 8.78
C VAL A 133 4.11 14.55 8.06
N GLU A 134 5.11 14.98 8.83
CA GLU A 134 6.34 15.65 8.42
C GLU A 134 7.18 14.78 7.48
N LEU A 135 7.07 13.45 7.55
CA LEU A 135 7.78 12.54 6.64
C LEU A 135 7.44 12.81 5.18
N ALA A 136 6.23 13.33 4.87
CA ALA A 136 5.85 13.66 3.50
C ALA A 136 6.51 14.96 2.97
N ALA A 137 7.12 15.75 3.85
CA ALA A 137 7.89 16.94 3.45
C ALA A 137 9.35 16.61 3.11
N ILE A 138 9.81 15.39 3.38
CA ILE A 138 11.17 14.95 3.06
C ILE A 138 11.25 14.72 1.54
N GLY A 139 12.10 15.47 0.86
CA GLY A 139 12.34 15.33 -0.58
C GLY A 139 13.56 14.48 -0.94
N GLU A 140 14.46 14.21 0.01
CA GLU A 140 15.75 13.56 -0.26
C GLU A 140 16.04 12.40 0.70
N PRO A 141 16.61 11.27 0.21
CA PRO A 141 16.81 10.93 -1.20
C PRO A 141 15.48 10.78 -1.97
N GLU A 142 15.41 11.34 -3.19
CA GLU A 142 14.19 11.36 -4.01
C GLU A 142 13.54 9.97 -4.18
N GLU A 143 14.34 8.92 -4.40
CA GLU A 143 13.83 7.56 -4.56
C GLU A 143 13.01 7.07 -3.35
N ARG A 144 13.44 7.45 -2.14
CA ARG A 144 12.78 7.06 -0.88
C ARG A 144 11.53 7.90 -0.62
N ALA A 145 11.64 9.20 -0.86
CA ALA A 145 10.52 10.12 -0.75
C ALA A 145 9.39 9.72 -1.72
N THR A 146 9.72 9.47 -2.98
CA THR A 146 8.77 9.07 -4.02
C THR A 146 8.11 7.72 -3.71
N GLU A 147 8.88 6.72 -3.26
CA GLU A 147 8.31 5.44 -2.83
C GLU A 147 7.32 5.59 -1.67
N TYR A 148 7.62 6.41 -0.67
CA TYR A 148 6.71 6.68 0.43
C TYR A 148 5.41 7.37 -0.03
N LEU A 149 5.52 8.36 -0.92
CA LEU A 149 4.36 9.04 -1.50
C LEU A 149 3.50 8.08 -2.33
N HIS A 150 4.11 7.11 -3.03
CA HIS A 150 3.38 6.05 -3.73
C HIS A 150 2.56 5.18 -2.78
N TYR A 151 3.07 4.84 -1.59
CA TYR A 151 2.29 4.12 -0.58
C TYR A 151 1.11 4.95 -0.06
N ARG A 152 1.33 6.23 0.23
CA ARG A 152 0.24 7.13 0.64
C ARG A 152 -0.84 7.25 -0.43
N GLN A 153 -0.45 7.42 -1.69
CA GLN A 153 -1.38 7.45 -2.81
C GLN A 153 -2.22 6.16 -2.90
N PHE A 154 -1.57 5.01 -2.73
CA PHE A 154 -2.26 3.72 -2.74
C PHE A 154 -3.31 3.60 -1.63
N PHE A 155 -3.00 4.02 -0.40
CA PHE A 155 -3.96 3.93 0.70
C PHE A 155 -5.11 4.94 0.60
N VAL A 156 -4.89 6.13 0.01
CA VAL A 156 -5.98 7.05 -0.33
C VAL A 156 -6.96 6.42 -1.33
N ILE A 157 -6.45 5.68 -2.32
CA ILE A 157 -7.28 4.91 -3.26
C ILE A 157 -8.03 3.80 -2.53
N TRP A 158 -7.33 3.08 -1.65
CA TRP A 158 -7.91 1.97 -0.89
C TRP A 158 -9.09 2.41 -0.02
N GLU A 159 -8.93 3.49 0.74
CA GLU A 159 -10.00 4.11 1.54
C GLU A 159 -11.14 4.60 0.64
N THR A 160 -10.83 5.18 -0.52
CA THR A 160 -11.86 5.64 -1.46
C THR A 160 -12.71 4.47 -1.97
N LEU A 161 -12.10 3.30 -2.24
CA LEU A 161 -12.84 2.10 -2.61
C LEU A 161 -13.74 1.60 -1.47
N GLU A 162 -13.29 1.65 -0.22
CA GLU A 162 -14.12 1.32 0.95
C GLU A 162 -15.32 2.27 1.07
N ARG A 163 -15.10 3.58 0.88
CA ARG A 163 -16.16 4.59 0.86
C ARG A 163 -17.18 4.37 -0.26
N VAL A 164 -16.78 3.84 -1.42
CA VAL A 164 -17.74 3.46 -2.48
C VAL A 164 -18.66 2.35 -1.98
N VAL A 165 -18.11 1.31 -1.33
CA VAL A 165 -18.87 0.18 -0.78
C VAL A 165 -19.84 0.66 0.31
N GLU A 166 -19.36 1.51 1.22
CA GLU A 166 -20.20 2.12 2.26
C GLU A 166 -21.33 2.97 1.66
N CYS A 167 -21.02 3.81 0.67
CA CYS A 167 -22.01 4.64 -0.01
C CYS A 167 -23.05 3.78 -0.74
N GLN A 168 -22.62 2.72 -1.42
CA GLN A 168 -23.53 1.78 -2.08
C GLN A 168 -24.47 1.10 -1.07
N ALA A 169 -23.95 0.71 0.11
CA ALA A 169 -24.74 0.05 1.16
C ALA A 169 -25.85 0.93 1.76
N LEU A 170 -25.79 2.26 1.57
CA LEU A 170 -26.84 3.19 2.00
C LEU A 170 -28.07 3.16 1.08
N GLU A 171 -28.01 2.50 -0.08
CA GLU A 171 -29.17 2.36 -0.96
C GLU A 171 -30.25 1.50 -0.29
N VAL A 172 -31.44 2.08 -0.08
CA VAL A 172 -32.60 1.36 0.46
C VAL A 172 -33.82 1.51 -0.46
N ALA A 173 -34.65 0.46 -0.53
CA ALA A 173 -35.79 0.41 -1.45
C ALA A 173 -36.78 1.59 -1.28
N HIS A 174 -36.95 2.08 -0.05
CA HIS A 174 -37.95 3.09 0.32
C HIS A 174 -37.38 4.50 0.57
N MET A 175 -36.26 4.87 -0.06
CA MET A 175 -35.77 6.25 0.00
C MET A 175 -36.80 7.23 -0.57
N ASN A 176 -37.03 8.35 0.12
CA ASN A 176 -37.78 9.45 -0.45
C ASN A 176 -37.01 10.05 -1.65
N ARG A 177 -37.69 10.86 -2.48
CA ARG A 177 -37.12 11.40 -3.71
C ARG A 177 -35.86 12.26 -3.47
N GLU A 178 -35.87 13.09 -2.43
CA GLU A 178 -34.76 14.00 -2.13
C GLU A 178 -33.53 13.22 -1.64
N THR A 179 -33.72 12.29 -0.70
CA THR A 179 -32.67 11.41 -0.19
C THR A 179 -32.07 10.54 -1.30
N ARG A 180 -32.90 10.02 -2.22
CA ARG A 180 -32.40 9.25 -3.37
C ARG A 180 -31.55 10.12 -4.31
N LEU A 181 -31.94 11.37 -4.55
CA LEU A 181 -31.16 12.29 -5.38
C LEU A 181 -29.82 12.67 -4.72
N ALA A 182 -29.81 12.90 -3.42
CA ALA A 182 -28.58 13.17 -2.66
C ALA A 182 -27.63 11.96 -2.68
N TRP A 183 -28.13 10.77 -2.34
CA TRP A 183 -27.36 9.52 -2.41
C TRP A 183 -26.78 9.28 -3.80
N MET A 184 -27.59 9.45 -4.85
CA MET A 184 -27.13 9.25 -6.23
C MET A 184 -26.00 10.21 -6.61
N LYS A 185 -26.07 11.46 -6.14
CA LYS A 185 -25.01 12.46 -6.33
C LYS A 185 -23.73 12.04 -5.61
N ASP A 186 -23.85 11.61 -4.36
CA ASP A 186 -22.70 11.21 -3.55
C ASP A 186 -22.05 9.92 -4.09
N TYR A 187 -22.87 8.94 -4.47
CA TYR A 187 -22.42 7.67 -5.06
C TYR A 187 -21.68 7.89 -6.39
N ARG A 188 -22.23 8.74 -7.27
CA ARG A 188 -21.54 9.17 -8.48
C ARG A 188 -20.21 9.87 -8.16
N GLY A 189 -20.21 10.82 -7.22
CA GLY A 189 -19.02 11.57 -6.84
C GLY A 189 -17.89 10.68 -6.33
N VAL A 190 -18.20 9.69 -5.48
CA VAL A 190 -17.17 8.77 -4.95
C VAL A 190 -16.69 7.77 -6.02
N ILE A 191 -17.56 7.34 -6.96
CA ILE A 191 -17.14 6.52 -8.11
C ILE A 191 -16.21 7.30 -9.04
N ASP A 192 -16.57 8.54 -9.39
CA ASP A 192 -15.76 9.41 -10.23
C ASP A 192 -14.38 9.64 -9.58
N GLN A 193 -14.36 9.89 -8.26
CA GLN A 193 -13.12 10.01 -7.49
C GLN A 193 -12.28 8.73 -7.56
N ALA A 194 -12.87 7.54 -7.33
CA ALA A 194 -12.16 6.26 -7.39
C ALA A 194 -11.57 6.01 -8.79
N HIS A 195 -12.36 6.27 -9.83
CA HIS A 195 -11.94 6.15 -11.22
C HIS A 195 -10.73 7.03 -11.53
N ASP A 196 -10.78 8.32 -11.16
CA ASP A 196 -9.73 9.28 -11.48
C ASP A 196 -8.44 8.97 -10.72
N GLN A 197 -8.55 8.65 -9.43
CA GLN A 197 -7.37 8.31 -8.62
C GLN A 197 -6.69 7.03 -9.10
N ILE A 198 -7.46 5.98 -9.39
CA ILE A 198 -6.92 4.71 -9.90
C ILE A 198 -6.32 4.91 -11.29
N THR A 199 -7.02 5.59 -12.20
CA THR A 199 -6.50 5.85 -13.55
C THR A 199 -5.20 6.66 -13.48
N LYS A 200 -5.12 7.66 -12.60
CA LYS A 200 -3.88 8.42 -12.38
C LYS A 200 -2.73 7.54 -11.87
N LEU A 201 -2.98 6.62 -10.92
CA LEU A 201 -1.98 5.68 -10.44
C LEU A 201 -1.52 4.71 -11.53
N LEU A 202 -2.46 4.16 -12.30
CA LEU A 202 -2.17 3.20 -13.39
C LEU A 202 -1.39 3.83 -14.55
N THR A 203 -1.50 5.15 -14.73
CA THR A 203 -0.82 5.90 -15.79
C THR A 203 0.42 6.65 -15.31
N SER A 204 0.82 6.45 -14.05
CA SER A 204 2.06 6.98 -13.47
C SER A 204 3.11 5.88 -13.27
N GLU A 205 4.31 6.26 -12.85
CA GLU A 205 5.42 5.34 -12.56
C GLU A 205 5.32 4.73 -11.15
N TRP A 206 4.10 4.37 -10.72
CA TRP A 206 3.84 3.92 -9.34
C TRP A 206 4.65 2.66 -9.00
N LEU A 207 5.62 2.79 -8.10
CA LEU A 207 6.55 1.72 -7.72
C LEU A 207 7.28 1.06 -8.91
N VAL A 208 7.42 1.75 -10.03
CA VAL A 208 8.28 1.31 -11.13
C VAL A 208 9.74 1.43 -10.68
N THR A 209 10.60 0.52 -11.15
CA THR A 209 12.00 0.46 -10.75
C THR A 209 12.90 0.63 -11.96
N ASP A 210 13.85 1.55 -11.85
CA ASP A 210 14.93 1.69 -12.83
C ASP A 210 16.00 0.62 -12.63
N VAL A 211 16.65 0.23 -13.72
CA VAL A 211 17.49 -0.97 -13.81
C VAL A 211 18.90 -0.77 -13.20
N GLU A 212 19.30 0.46 -12.87
CA GLU A 212 20.73 0.79 -12.71
C GLU A 212 21.29 0.85 -11.27
N THR A 213 20.50 0.67 -10.19
CA THR A 213 21.02 0.83 -8.82
C THR A 213 21.61 -0.44 -8.17
N PRO A 214 22.86 -0.43 -7.66
CA PRO A 214 23.46 -1.57 -6.94
C PRO A 214 22.78 -1.79 -5.57
N GLY A 215 22.43 -3.04 -5.25
CA GLY A 215 21.53 -3.39 -4.14
C GLY A 215 20.04 -3.40 -4.52
N GLY A 216 19.72 -2.92 -5.73
CA GLY A 216 18.39 -2.82 -6.31
C GLY A 216 17.67 -4.16 -6.45
N ASP A 217 18.39 -5.29 -6.52
CA ASP A 217 17.78 -6.59 -6.78
C ASP A 217 16.71 -7.02 -5.76
N ARG A 218 16.94 -6.81 -4.46
CA ARG A 218 15.95 -7.18 -3.43
C ARG A 218 14.76 -6.23 -3.45
N ARG A 219 15.03 -4.92 -3.34
CA ARG A 219 14.00 -3.88 -3.38
C ARG A 219 13.16 -3.99 -4.66
N ARG A 220 13.79 -4.20 -5.80
CA ARG A 220 13.14 -4.40 -7.10
C ARG A 220 12.21 -5.60 -7.10
N ARG A 221 12.65 -6.75 -6.59
CA ARG A 221 11.78 -7.93 -6.47
C ARG A 221 10.60 -7.67 -5.55
N GLU A 222 10.80 -6.98 -4.43
CA GLU A 222 9.73 -6.59 -3.50
C GLU A 222 8.71 -5.66 -4.18
N LEU A 223 9.17 -4.63 -4.89
CA LEU A 223 8.29 -3.69 -5.61
C LEU A 223 7.53 -4.35 -6.77
N ILE A 224 8.19 -5.19 -7.57
CA ILE A 224 7.53 -5.99 -8.61
C ILE A 224 6.45 -6.88 -8.01
N ARG A 225 6.74 -7.55 -6.89
CA ARG A 225 5.78 -8.40 -6.18
C ARG A 225 4.55 -7.61 -5.74
N ILE A 226 4.74 -6.43 -5.15
CA ILE A 226 3.65 -5.54 -4.74
C ILE A 226 2.81 -5.14 -5.97
N ARG A 227 3.45 -4.72 -7.07
CA ARG A 227 2.72 -4.36 -8.29
C ARG A 227 1.90 -5.53 -8.85
N GLN A 228 2.47 -6.73 -8.93
CA GLN A 228 1.79 -7.94 -9.39
C GLN A 228 0.58 -8.33 -8.52
N MET A 229 0.57 -7.93 -7.25
CA MET A 229 -0.56 -8.12 -6.36
C MET A 229 -1.63 -7.05 -6.56
N TYR A 230 -1.25 -5.77 -6.51
CA TYR A 230 -2.19 -4.67 -6.35
C TYR A 230 -2.60 -3.98 -7.66
N ILE A 231 -1.76 -3.96 -8.70
CA ILE A 231 -2.16 -3.38 -10.00
C ILE A 231 -3.32 -4.17 -10.61
N PRO A 232 -3.24 -5.51 -10.79
CA PRO A 232 -4.37 -6.28 -11.30
C PRO A 232 -5.62 -6.15 -10.43
N GLU A 233 -5.44 -6.06 -9.10
CA GLU A 233 -6.54 -5.94 -8.16
C GLU A 233 -7.28 -4.60 -8.31
N LEU A 234 -6.57 -3.48 -8.36
CA LEU A 234 -7.16 -2.17 -8.56
C LEU A 234 -7.93 -2.10 -9.89
N ILE A 235 -7.38 -2.68 -10.94
CA ILE A 235 -8.03 -2.77 -12.25
C ILE A 235 -9.33 -3.59 -12.16
N ILE A 236 -9.29 -4.78 -11.56
CA ILE A 236 -10.46 -5.67 -11.45
C ILE A 236 -11.53 -5.04 -10.56
N ARG A 237 -11.16 -4.42 -9.43
CA ARG A 237 -12.09 -3.71 -8.54
C ARG A 237 -12.74 -2.52 -9.24
N LEU A 238 -11.95 -1.67 -9.89
CA LEU A 238 -12.48 -0.52 -10.62
C LEU A 238 -13.42 -0.98 -11.76
N HIS A 239 -13.01 -1.99 -12.53
CA HIS A 239 -13.83 -2.54 -13.60
C HIS A 239 -15.18 -3.04 -13.06
N SER A 240 -15.15 -3.81 -11.97
CA SER A 240 -16.36 -4.35 -11.33
C SER A 240 -17.27 -3.24 -10.82
N LEU A 241 -16.70 -2.25 -10.15
CA LEU A 241 -17.40 -1.05 -9.65
C LEU A 241 -18.08 -0.28 -10.79
N LEU A 242 -17.39 -0.05 -11.90
CA LEU A 242 -17.94 0.64 -13.07
C LEU A 242 -19.07 -0.16 -13.75
N VAL A 243 -18.91 -1.48 -13.86
CA VAL A 243 -19.94 -2.36 -14.44
C VAL A 243 -21.18 -2.42 -13.54
N VAL A 244 -21.03 -2.56 -12.23
CA VAL A 244 -22.16 -2.61 -11.28
C VAL A 244 -22.90 -1.28 -11.26
N SER A 245 -22.18 -0.17 -11.19
CA SER A 245 -22.78 1.17 -11.14
C SER A 245 -23.47 1.60 -12.44
N ARG A 246 -23.31 0.87 -13.56
CA ARG A 246 -23.93 1.18 -14.85
C ARG A 246 -25.45 1.35 -14.80
N HIS A 247 -26.12 0.65 -13.89
CA HIS A 247 -27.57 0.73 -13.72
C HIS A 247 -28.03 2.13 -13.24
N HIS A 248 -27.13 2.85 -12.58
CA HIS A 248 -27.33 4.21 -12.11
C HIS A 248 -26.61 5.23 -13.03
N ILE A 249 -25.44 4.85 -13.55
CA ILE A 249 -24.52 5.72 -14.28
C ILE A 249 -24.13 5.02 -15.59
N PRO A 250 -24.96 5.08 -16.66
CA PRO A 250 -24.76 4.26 -17.86
C PRO A 250 -23.40 4.44 -18.54
N GLU A 251 -22.83 5.65 -18.48
CA GLU A 251 -21.50 5.97 -19.03
C GLU A 251 -20.35 5.19 -18.38
N ASN A 252 -20.53 4.65 -17.17
CA ASN A 252 -19.50 3.84 -16.51
C ASN A 252 -19.21 2.55 -17.27
N LEU A 253 -20.16 2.02 -18.05
CA LEU A 253 -19.89 0.84 -18.88
C LEU A 253 -18.83 1.14 -19.95
N LYS A 254 -18.87 2.33 -20.55
CA LYS A 254 -17.84 2.79 -21.49
C LYS A 254 -16.49 2.90 -20.80
N ARG A 255 -16.45 3.51 -19.61
CA ARG A 255 -15.21 3.64 -18.81
C ARG A 255 -14.62 2.27 -18.46
N ALA A 256 -15.45 1.30 -18.07
CA ALA A 256 -15.01 -0.06 -17.77
C ALA A 256 -14.33 -0.72 -18.97
N LEU A 257 -14.91 -0.59 -20.17
CA LEU A 257 -14.32 -1.13 -21.41
C LEU A 257 -13.05 -0.40 -21.82
N GLN A 258 -12.94 0.90 -21.56
CA GLN A 258 -11.74 1.69 -21.84
C GLN A 258 -10.53 1.28 -20.99
N LEU A 259 -10.74 0.70 -19.80
CA LEU A 259 -9.63 0.17 -18.98
C LEU A 259 -8.81 -0.89 -19.73
N ALA A 260 -9.42 -1.67 -20.61
CA ALA A 260 -8.70 -2.68 -21.40
C ALA A 260 -7.62 -2.02 -22.30
N ASN A 261 -7.90 -0.82 -22.83
CA ASN A 261 -6.92 -0.05 -23.58
C ASN A 261 -5.78 0.43 -22.68
N THR A 262 -6.09 0.94 -21.48
CA THR A 262 -5.08 1.34 -20.49
C THR A 262 -4.17 0.19 -20.10
N VAL A 263 -4.74 -1.01 -19.88
CA VAL A 263 -3.97 -2.22 -19.54
C VAL A 263 -3.06 -2.66 -20.68
N ALA A 264 -3.55 -2.60 -21.92
CA ALA A 264 -2.80 -2.99 -23.10
C ALA A 264 -1.80 -1.92 -23.60
N ASP A 265 -1.81 -0.71 -23.01
CA ASP A 265 -0.98 0.40 -23.47
C ASP A 265 0.50 0.16 -23.13
N SER A 266 1.32 0.09 -24.16
CA SER A 266 2.78 -0.11 -24.07
C SER A 266 3.52 0.99 -23.31
N ARG A 267 2.92 2.16 -23.12
CA ARG A 267 3.51 3.26 -22.33
C ARG A 267 3.56 2.92 -20.84
N TYR A 268 2.53 2.24 -20.34
CA TYR A 268 2.39 1.92 -18.91
C TYR A 268 2.77 0.46 -18.60
N LYS A 269 2.70 -0.42 -19.61
CA LYS A 269 3.08 -1.85 -19.51
C LYS A 269 2.38 -2.62 -18.40
N LEU A 270 1.16 -2.21 -18.02
CA LEU A 270 0.40 -2.83 -16.92
C LEU A 270 0.09 -4.31 -17.17
N TYR A 271 0.04 -4.74 -18.44
CA TYR A 271 -0.11 -6.15 -18.81
C TYR A 271 1.01 -7.05 -18.26
N GLU A 272 2.20 -6.49 -17.96
CA GLU A 272 3.32 -7.25 -17.36
C GLU A 272 3.04 -7.60 -15.89
N ASP A 273 2.28 -6.77 -15.17
CA ASP A 273 1.93 -7.02 -13.77
C ASP A 273 0.87 -8.14 -13.60
N PHE A 274 0.20 -8.55 -14.68
CA PHE A 274 -0.73 -9.69 -14.66
C PHE A 274 -0.03 -11.05 -14.78
N VAL A 275 1.29 -11.07 -15.00
CA VAL A 275 2.10 -12.28 -15.13
C VAL A 275 2.86 -12.51 -13.82
N ASN A 276 2.60 -13.63 -13.15
CA ASN A 276 3.33 -14.05 -11.95
C ASN A 276 3.74 -15.54 -12.05
N GLU A 277 4.43 -16.05 -11.03
CA GLU A 277 4.94 -17.44 -10.99
C GLU A 277 3.83 -18.51 -11.05
N GLU A 278 2.58 -18.18 -10.68
CA GLU A 278 1.46 -19.14 -10.57
C GLU A 278 0.52 -19.15 -11.78
N GLY A 279 0.54 -18.12 -12.62
CA GLY A 279 -0.29 -18.06 -13.82
C GLY A 279 -0.74 -16.65 -14.21
N ARG A 280 -1.58 -16.57 -15.25
CA ARG A 280 -2.01 -15.31 -15.85
C ARG A 280 -3.33 -14.84 -15.25
N ARG A 281 -3.30 -13.89 -14.29
CA ARG A 281 -4.52 -13.16 -13.82
C ARG A 281 -5.22 -12.42 -14.96
N LEU A 282 -4.53 -12.23 -16.09
CA LEU A 282 -5.10 -11.61 -17.29
C LEU A 282 -6.34 -12.35 -17.78
N GLY A 283 -6.41 -13.68 -17.61
CA GLY A 283 -7.59 -14.47 -17.97
C GLY A 283 -8.84 -14.06 -17.17
N ASP A 284 -8.68 -13.84 -15.87
CA ASP A 284 -9.76 -13.40 -14.98
C ASP A 284 -10.27 -12.01 -15.39
N TYR A 285 -9.34 -11.09 -15.67
CA TYR A 285 -9.71 -9.75 -16.13
C TYR A 285 -10.41 -9.78 -17.50
N LEU A 286 -9.92 -10.56 -18.46
CA LEU A 286 -10.60 -10.74 -19.76
C LEU A 286 -11.99 -11.38 -19.60
N GLY A 287 -12.17 -12.26 -18.61
CA GLY A 287 -13.48 -12.74 -18.19
C GLY A 287 -14.42 -11.62 -17.76
N ALA A 288 -13.93 -10.68 -16.94
CA ALA A 288 -14.69 -9.49 -16.52
C ALA A 288 -14.98 -8.53 -17.68
N VAL A 289 -14.04 -8.33 -18.61
CA VAL A 289 -14.25 -7.53 -19.84
C VAL A 289 -15.35 -8.16 -20.69
N ARG A 290 -15.35 -9.49 -20.87
CA ARG A 290 -16.42 -10.19 -21.58
C ARG A 290 -17.79 -9.93 -20.95
N GLN A 291 -17.91 -9.96 -19.62
CA GLN A 291 -19.18 -9.66 -18.95
C GLN A 291 -19.65 -8.22 -19.21
N ALA A 292 -18.74 -7.25 -19.21
CA ALA A 292 -19.06 -5.86 -19.56
C ALA A 292 -19.56 -5.72 -21.01
N ILE A 293 -18.94 -6.41 -21.96
CA ILE A 293 -19.39 -6.43 -23.36
C ILE A 293 -20.81 -7.01 -23.46
N LEU A 294 -21.06 -8.15 -22.80
CA LEU A 294 -22.39 -8.77 -22.78
C LEU A 294 -23.45 -7.84 -22.18
N ALA A 295 -23.12 -7.13 -21.10
CA ALA A 295 -24.00 -6.13 -20.51
C ALA A 295 -24.35 -4.99 -21.49
N GLY A 296 -23.43 -4.62 -22.39
CA GLY A 296 -23.68 -3.65 -23.45
C GLY A 296 -24.68 -4.13 -24.51
N LEU A 297 -24.88 -5.44 -24.64
CA LEU A 297 -25.76 -6.06 -25.63
C LEU A 297 -27.17 -6.36 -25.09
N GLU A 298 -27.40 -6.23 -23.77
CA GLU A 298 -28.67 -6.58 -23.09
C GLU A 298 -29.90 -5.88 -23.68
N ASN A 299 -29.73 -4.73 -24.36
CA ASN A 299 -30.80 -3.97 -25.02
C ASN A 299 -30.93 -4.26 -26.53
N GLY A 300 -30.48 -5.42 -27.01
CA GLY A 300 -30.67 -5.88 -28.39
C GLY A 300 -29.69 -5.29 -29.42
N GLY A 301 -28.52 -4.83 -28.97
CA GLY A 301 -27.44 -4.43 -29.87
C GLY A 301 -26.77 -5.65 -30.51
N SER A 302 -26.34 -5.54 -31.77
CA SER A 302 -25.51 -6.54 -32.46
C SER A 302 -24.02 -6.20 -32.47
N ASP A 303 -23.68 -4.94 -32.20
CA ASP A 303 -22.31 -4.43 -32.16
C ASP A 303 -21.78 -4.38 -30.71
N PRO A 304 -20.80 -5.24 -30.35
CA PRO A 304 -20.20 -5.27 -29.01
C PRO A 304 -19.40 -4.00 -28.67
N PHE A 305 -19.01 -3.20 -29.65
CA PHE A 305 -18.22 -1.98 -29.46
C PHE A 305 -19.04 -0.70 -29.51
N ARG A 306 -20.35 -0.78 -29.77
CA ARG A 306 -21.25 0.38 -29.78
C ARG A 306 -21.14 1.23 -28.52
N VAL A 307 -20.98 0.58 -27.36
CA VAL A 307 -20.85 1.25 -26.06
C VAL A 307 -19.59 2.14 -25.98
N VAL A 308 -18.55 1.82 -26.74
CA VAL A 308 -17.28 2.56 -26.75
C VAL A 308 -17.27 3.64 -27.85
N ALA A 309 -18.01 3.41 -28.95
CA ALA A 309 -18.08 4.30 -30.11
C ALA A 309 -19.00 5.53 -29.91
N VAL A 310 -19.98 5.45 -29.01
CA VAL A 310 -20.86 6.56 -28.60
C VAL A 310 -20.24 7.26 -27.39
#